data_AF-A0A4Y5Z4Q0-F1
#
_entry.id   AF-A0A4Y5Z4Q0-F1
#
_cell.length_a   1.000
_cell.length_b   1.000
_cell.length_c   1.000
_cell.angle_alpha   90.00
_cell.angle_beta   90.00
_cell.angle_gamma   90.00
#
_symmetry.space_group_name_H-M   'P 1'
#
loop_
_entity.id
_entity.type
_entity.pdbx_description
1 polymer ?
#
loop_
_entity_poly.entity_id
_entity_poly.type
_entity_poly.pdbx_seq_one_letter_code
_entity_poly.pdbx_strand_id
1 'polypeptide(L)' 'MSHRDDLQGMLGRLDTEVGTGLRDNPDPDAFWPTFATLSNTVLEAAGPEHFDWVSSEISAMLARYGIPVPEA' A
#
# COMPACT_ATOMS: atom_id res chain seq x y z
N MET A 1 -2.51 -17.84 -14.03
CA MET A 1 -2.17 -16.45 -13.73
C MET A 1 -1.17 -16.50 -12.60
N SER A 2 -0.05 -15.78 -12.71
CA SER A 2 0.98 -15.86 -11.67
C SER A 2 0.50 -15.10 -10.44
N HIS A 3 0.77 -15.64 -9.25
CA HIS A 3 0.49 -14.99 -7.96
C HIS A 3 0.97 -13.52 -7.91
N ARG A 4 2.06 -13.22 -8.63
CA ARG A 4 2.59 -11.86 -8.82
C ARG A 4 1.69 -10.92 -9.61
N ASP A 5 0.98 -11.39 -10.64
CA ASP A 5 0.07 -10.57 -11.45
C ASP A 5 -1.14 -10.13 -10.59
N ASP A 6 -1.65 -11.03 -9.76
CA ASP A 6 -2.73 -10.74 -8.82
C ASP A 6 -2.30 -9.71 -7.77
N LEU A 7 -1.09 -9.86 -7.22
CA LEU A 7 -0.49 -8.89 -6.30
C LEU A 7 -0.25 -7.52 -6.96
N GLN A 8 0.19 -7.48 -8.22
CA GLN A 8 0.31 -6.22 -8.96
C GLN A 8 -1.06 -5.54 -9.13
N GLY A 9 -2.12 -6.29 -9.40
CA GLY A 9 -3.48 -5.77 -9.46
C GLY A 9 -3.92 -5.16 -8.12
N MET A 10 -3.63 -5.85 -7.02
CA MET A 10 -3.91 -5.37 -5.67
C MET A 10 -3.12 -4.09 -5.32
N LEU A 11 -1.82 -4.06 -5.65
CA LEU A 11 -0.97 -2.88 -5.45
C LEU A 11 -1.45 -1.68 -6.28
N GLY A 12 -1.86 -1.89 -7.54
CA GLY A 12 -2.41 -0.81 -8.37
C GLY A 12 -3.72 -0.25 -7.83
N ARG A 13 -4.56 -1.11 -7.23
CA ARG A 13 -5.76 -0.67 -6.53
C ARG A 13 -5.42 0.12 -5.26
N LEU A 14 -4.46 -0.36 -4.48
CA LEU A 14 -3.96 0.33 -3.29
C LEU A 14 -3.43 1.74 -3.65
N ASP A 15 -2.65 1.87 -4.72
CA ASP A 15 -2.12 3.16 -5.23
C ASP A 15 -3.26 4.14 -5.58
N THR A 16 -4.30 3.65 -6.26
CA THR A 16 -5.48 4.46 -6.61
C THR A 16 -6.26 4.90 -5.37
N GLU A 17 -6.47 3.99 -4.41
CA GLU A 17 -7.18 4.29 -3.16
C GLU A 17 -6.38 5.24 -2.28
N VAL A 18 -5.06 5.10 -2.22
CA VAL A 18 -4.16 6.02 -1.51
C VAL A 18 -4.19 7.41 -2.13
N GLY A 19 -4.02 7.51 -3.46
CA GLY A 19 -4.06 8.80 -4.14
C GLY A 19 -5.41 9.51 -4.02
N THR A 20 -6.52 8.77 -3.98
CA THR A 20 -7.86 9.32 -3.77
C THR A 20 -8.07 9.71 -2.32
N GLY A 21 -7.69 8.84 -1.37
CA GLY A 21 -7.79 9.08 0.07
C GLY A 21 -7.01 10.32 0.50
N LEU A 22 -5.78 10.51 0.00
CA LEU A 22 -4.99 11.72 0.28
C LEU A 22 -5.57 12.99 -0.34
N ARG A 23 -6.21 12.87 -1.50
CA ARG A 23 -6.86 14.01 -2.17
C ARG A 23 -8.11 14.45 -1.40
N ASP A 24 -8.93 13.50 -1.00
CA ASP A 24 -10.21 13.77 -0.33
C ASP A 24 -10.04 14.04 1.17
N ASN A 25 -9.01 13.45 1.78
CA ASN A 25 -8.67 13.65 3.18
C ASN A 25 -7.14 13.70 3.39
N PRO A 26 -6.55 14.91 3.40
CA PRO A 26 -5.12 15.08 3.63
C PRO A 26 -4.70 14.83 5.08
N ASP A 27 -5.63 14.44 5.97
CA ASP A 27 -5.32 14.12 7.37
C ASP A 27 -4.58 12.77 7.47
N PRO A 28 -3.30 12.77 7.87
CA PRO A 28 -2.52 11.55 8.01
C PRO A 28 -3.15 10.57 9.01
N ASP A 29 -3.76 11.08 10.09
CA ASP A 29 -4.31 10.25 11.17
C ASP A 29 -5.56 9.49 10.73
N ALA A 30 -6.32 10.04 9.78
CA ALA A 30 -7.46 9.37 9.15
C ALA A 30 -7.04 8.45 8.00
N PHE A 31 -5.93 8.76 7.33
CA PHE A 31 -5.40 7.98 6.21
C PHE A 31 -4.76 6.66 6.66
N TRP A 32 -3.89 6.69 7.68
CA TRP A 32 -3.10 5.54 8.10
C TRP A 32 -3.91 4.30 8.47
N PRO A 33 -5.04 4.38 9.19
CA PRO A 33 -5.85 3.20 9.52
C PRO A 33 -6.43 2.49 8.29
N THR A 34 -6.93 3.26 7.31
CA THR A 34 -7.46 2.73 6.06
C THR A 34 -6.35 2.10 5.23
N PHE A 35 -5.22 2.80 5.11
CA PHE A 35 -4.04 2.31 4.41
C PHE A 35 -3.48 1.02 5.02
N ALA A 36 -3.35 0.97 6.36
CA ALA A 36 -2.87 -0.21 7.07
C ALA A 36 -3.76 -1.44 6.81
N THR A 37 -5.08 -1.25 6.77
CA THR A 37 -6.04 -2.33 6.47
C THR A 37 -5.85 -2.89 5.06
N LEU A 38 -5.71 -2.00 4.07
CA LEU A 38 -5.55 -2.38 2.67
C LEU A 38 -4.18 -3.04 2.43
N SER A 39 -3.10 -2.41 2.92
CA SER A 39 -1.74 -2.95 2.80
C SER A 39 -1.59 -4.30 3.50
N ASN A 40 -2.18 -4.48 4.69
CA ASN A 40 -2.16 -5.78 5.37
C ASN A 40 -2.84 -6.87 4.55
N THR A 41 -3.94 -6.55 3.86
CA THR A 41 -4.61 -7.52 2.96
C THR A 41 -3.69 -7.94 1.81
N VAL A 42 -2.94 -7.00 1.22
CA VAL A 42 -1.97 -7.32 0.16
C VAL A 42 -0.79 -8.13 0.71
N LEU A 43 -0.28 -7.80 1.89
CA LEU A 43 0.82 -8.52 2.54
C LEU A 43 0.42 -9.95 2.94
N GLU A 44 -0.80 -10.15 3.45
CA GLU A 44 -1.35 -11.47 3.74
C GLU A 44 -1.52 -12.31 2.47
N ALA A 45 -2.00 -11.70 1.38
CA ALA A 45 -2.11 -12.37 0.08
C ALA A 45 -0.73 -12.71 -0.51
N ALA A 46 0.27 -11.84 -0.31
CA ALA A 46 1.62 -12.04 -0.82
C ALA A 46 2.28 -13.29 -0.22
N GLY A 47 2.05 -13.52 1.06
CA GLY A 47 2.75 -14.55 1.82
C GLY A 47 4.26 -14.26 1.94
N PRO A 48 5.02 -15.15 2.59
CA PRO A 48 6.44 -14.92 2.88
C PRO A 48 7.31 -14.85 1.62
N GLU A 49 6.90 -15.46 0.51
CA GLU A 49 7.68 -15.47 -0.75
C GLU A 49 7.72 -14.12 -1.45
N HIS A 50 6.69 -13.29 -1.26
CA HIS A 50 6.57 -11.98 -1.91
C HIS A 50 6.48 -10.82 -0.93
N PHE A 51 6.56 -11.09 0.38
CA PHE A 51 6.47 -10.07 1.43
C PHE A 51 7.47 -8.93 1.23
N ASP A 52 8.75 -9.24 1.03
CA ASP A 52 9.80 -8.22 0.84
C ASP A 52 9.54 -7.35 -0.40
N TRP A 53 9.11 -7.98 -1.50
CA TRP A 53 8.80 -7.26 -2.73
C TRP A 53 7.57 -6.36 -2.54
N VAL A 54 6.47 -6.89 -2.01
CA VAL A 54 5.24 -6.13 -1.77
C VAL A 54 5.48 -4.99 -0.78
N SER A 55 6.22 -5.23 0.30
CA SER A 55 6.61 -4.20 1.25
C SER A 55 7.41 -3.08 0.58
N SER A 56 8.38 -3.43 -0.27
CA SER A 56 9.17 -2.45 -1.03
C SER A 56 8.32 -1.63 -2.01
N GLU A 57 7.35 -2.24 -2.70
CA GLU A 57 6.43 -1.53 -3.61
C GLU A 57 5.53 -0.55 -2.85
N ILE A 58 5.03 -0.98 -1.69
CA ILE A 58 4.19 -0.16 -0.80
C ILE A 58 5.00 1.04 -0.27
N SER A 59 6.24 0.84 0.17
CA SER A 59 7.11 1.94 0.60
C SER A 59 7.44 2.90 -0.55
N ALA A 60 7.75 2.38 -1.74
CA ALA A 60 8.01 3.20 -2.93
C ALA A 60 6.79 4.02 -3.34
N MET A 61 5.59 3.46 -3.19
CA MET A 61 4.33 4.16 -3.41
C MET A 61 4.14 5.31 -2.44
N LEU A 62 4.28 5.08 -1.12
CA LEU A 62 4.15 6.14 -0.12
C LEU A 62 5.15 7.29 -0.37
N ALA A 63 6.38 6.95 -0.75
CA ALA A 63 7.40 7.93 -1.13
C ALA A 63 6.99 8.78 -2.35
N ARG A 64 6.31 8.20 -3.35
CA ARG A 64 5.77 8.95 -4.52
C ARG A 64 4.72 9.97 -4.11
N TYR A 65 3.95 9.69 -3.07
CA TYR A 65 2.95 10.62 -2.52
C TYR A 65 3.53 11.62 -1.51
N GLY A 66 4.83 11.55 -1.21
CA GLY A 66 5.50 12.45 -0.27
C GLY A 66 5.08 12.24 1.19
N ILE A 67 4.47 11.11 1.52
CA ILE A 67 4.11 10.79 2.91
C ILE A 67 5.37 10.29 3.61
N PRO A 68 5.86 10.96 4.67
CA PRO A 68 6.90 10.39 5.51
C PRO A 68 6.32 9.15 6.18
N VAL A 69 6.90 7.98 5.92
CA VAL A 69 6.60 6.77 6.69
C VAL A 69 6.95 7.11 8.14
N PRO A 70 6.01 7.03 9.10
CA PRO A 70 6.32 7.32 10.49
C PRO A 70 7.44 6.36 10.91
N GLU A 71 8.58 6.92 11.32
CA GLU A 71 9.63 6.14 11.97
C GLU A 71 8.99 5.50 13.22
N ALA A 72 8.94 4.17 13.22
CA ALA A 72 8.41 3.35 14.31
C ALA A 72 9.30 3.45 15.56
#